data_AF-A0AA36I458-F1
#
_entry.id   AF-A0AA36I458-F1
#
_cell.length_a   1.000
_cell.length_b   1.000
_cell.length_c   1.000
_cell.angle_alpha   90.00
_cell.angle_beta   90.00
_cell.angle_gamma   90.00
#
_symmetry.space_group_name_H-M   'P 1'
#
loop_
_entity.id
_entity.type
_entity.pdbx_description
1 polymer ?
#
loop_
_entity_poly.entity_id
_entity_poly.type
_entity_poly.pdbx_seq_one_letter_code
_entity_poly.pdbx_strand_id
1 'polypeptide(L)'
;MLELQVAGLDGHSLTFTLPEASLARELLRLVRSRLPPRPGATPALFHQNRRLSLSKTLEEQGVTSSTLQYVYVQVDVLQAWRILSGTALEGSEAALEGLTQITCGNRKVLESVTLPSSLRSLTFGEIFDYGLEHVQFPNCLQSLAFGMHFNQSLKQANLPNSLQSLSLGFQFNLSLEGVTFPSGLQSLTFSYWFNQSLEGVKLPGNLRSLTFKHAFNQSLENVELPQNLRSLTFGHCFNQSLQKVRLPPNLSSLTFGAGFDQGLEFPLPSQLESLALGGALRGSLERLSVLSALGALHGLTFSYCFNQNLGSVNFPANLRSLTFGDDFNESLESLNFPSNLQSLTLGSEFNQSLERVNWPKCLQSLKVGSLRNQRFDRANLPAQLKSLSFADGFNQSVDHVNWPRLQKLTFGRSFNQSLEHVKLPTSLQLLSFGHEFNKSFHGIKLPNLQSLTFGAHFNQLLEGVFLPSLQSLTFGACFNQSLERVELPSSLQSLIFGLHFDQSLERINLPDGLQDLVLGSMFRSLASVRLPAGLQSLSAEGNQSLEGVNLPSTLQNLKLGGFRHSFEGLKLPGLRSFQCRGVLACC
;
A
#
# COMPACT_ATOMS: atom_id res chain seq x y z
N MET A 1 37.59 36.49 -1.55
CA MET A 1 36.14 36.29 -1.27
C MET A 1 35.43 36.56 -2.58
N LEU A 2 34.82 35.54 -3.18
CA LEU A 2 34.06 35.64 -4.42
C LEU A 2 32.66 36.17 -4.11
N GLU A 3 32.24 37.19 -4.86
CA GLU A 3 30.82 37.52 -4.99
C GLU A 3 30.24 36.74 -6.17
N LEU A 4 29.27 35.87 -5.88
CA LEU A 4 28.65 34.98 -6.85
C LEU A 4 27.18 35.31 -6.97
N GLN A 5 26.72 35.60 -8.18
CA GLN A 5 25.31 35.68 -8.50
C GLN A 5 24.86 34.36 -9.11
N VAL A 6 23.93 33.65 -8.47
CA VAL A 6 23.40 32.36 -8.93
C VAL A 6 21.98 32.59 -9.45
N ALA A 7 21.78 32.50 -10.77
CA ALA A 7 20.52 32.82 -11.43
C ALA A 7 19.85 31.58 -12.06
N GLY A 8 18.53 31.48 -11.91
CA GLY A 8 17.72 30.45 -12.54
C GLY A 8 17.18 30.90 -13.89
N LEU A 9 16.78 29.94 -14.71
CA LEU A 9 16.06 30.21 -15.98
C LEU A 9 14.66 30.81 -15.74
N ASP A 10 14.18 30.78 -14.50
CA ASP A 10 12.93 31.40 -14.02
C ASP A 10 13.12 32.87 -13.60
N GLY A 11 14.29 33.47 -13.87
CA GLY A 11 14.60 34.87 -13.55
C GLY A 11 14.90 35.14 -12.08
N HIS A 12 14.86 34.13 -11.21
CA HIS A 12 15.24 34.26 -9.81
C HIS A 12 16.76 34.25 -9.67
N SER A 13 17.33 35.23 -8.97
CA SER A 13 18.77 35.30 -8.73
C SER A 13 19.10 35.47 -7.25
N LEU A 14 20.11 34.76 -6.78
CA LEU A 14 20.58 34.77 -5.40
C LEU A 14 22.06 35.17 -5.37
N THR A 15 22.43 36.06 -4.45
CA THR A 15 23.82 36.48 -4.29
C THR A 15 24.45 35.84 -3.05
N PHE A 16 25.67 35.34 -3.20
CA PHE A 16 26.45 34.68 -2.15
C PHE A 16 27.87 35.24 -2.10
N THR A 17 28.47 35.25 -0.91
CA THR A 17 29.87 35.62 -0.72
C THR A 17 30.60 34.46 -0.03
N LEU A 18 31.60 33.89 -0.70
CA LEU A 18 32.33 32.70 -0.23
C LEU A 18 33.84 32.81 -0.53
N PRO A 19 34.71 32.14 0.24
CA PRO A 19 36.12 31.96 -0.13
C PRO A 19 36.29 31.23 -1.47
N GLU A 20 37.36 31.51 -2.21
CA GLU A 20 37.61 30.88 -3.53
C GLU A 20 37.94 29.38 -3.40
N ALA A 21 38.54 29.04 -2.26
CA ALA A 21 38.82 27.67 -1.84
C ALA A 21 37.57 26.88 -1.41
N SER A 22 36.37 27.48 -1.36
CA SER A 22 35.15 26.74 -1.02
C SER A 22 34.83 25.68 -2.07
N LEU A 23 34.35 24.53 -1.60
CA LEU A 23 33.91 23.45 -2.47
C LEU A 23 32.57 23.79 -3.12
N ALA A 24 32.35 23.36 -4.37
CA ALA A 24 31.07 23.61 -5.05
C ALA A 24 29.87 23.01 -4.30
N ARG A 25 30.06 21.95 -3.50
CA ARG A 25 29.04 21.40 -2.59
C ARG A 25 28.58 22.37 -1.51
N GLU A 26 29.45 23.24 -1.02
CA GLU A 26 29.13 24.23 0.01
C GLU A 26 28.26 25.35 -0.58
N LEU A 27 28.65 25.84 -1.76
CA LEU A 27 27.83 26.78 -2.52
C LEU A 27 26.46 26.17 -2.84
N LEU A 28 26.40 24.91 -3.27
CA LEU A 28 25.14 24.23 -3.53
C LEU A 28 24.27 24.13 -2.27
N ARG A 29 24.83 23.83 -1.10
CA ARG A 29 24.08 23.83 0.18
C ARG A 29 23.47 25.21 0.47
N LEU A 30 24.19 26.30 0.21
CA LEU A 30 23.70 27.67 0.42
C LEU A 30 22.65 28.11 -0.61
N VAL A 31 22.83 27.74 -1.88
CA VAL A 31 21.83 27.98 -2.93
C VAL A 31 20.52 27.28 -2.55
N ARG A 32 20.62 26.04 -2.06
CA ARG A 32 19.46 25.22 -1.69
C ARG A 32 18.70 25.74 -0.47
N SER A 33 19.37 26.35 0.51
CA SER A 33 18.68 26.92 1.67
C SER A 33 17.80 28.13 1.31
N ARG A 34 18.00 28.73 0.14
CA ARG A 34 17.25 29.90 -0.36
C ARG A 34 16.33 29.61 -1.54
N LEU A 35 16.44 28.44 -2.17
CA LEU A 35 15.58 28.03 -3.28
C LEU A 35 14.39 27.19 -2.80
N PRO A 36 13.22 27.25 -3.48
CA PRO A 36 12.08 26.40 -3.15
C PRO A 36 12.43 24.92 -3.38
N PRO A 37 12.15 24.02 -2.43
CA PRO A 37 12.41 22.60 -2.63
C PRO A 37 11.48 22.04 -3.73
N ARG A 38 12.05 21.29 -4.68
CA ARG A 38 11.28 20.57 -5.71
C ARG A 38 11.35 19.06 -5.43
N PRO A 39 10.24 18.40 -5.08
CA PRO A 39 10.21 16.95 -4.86
C PRO A 39 10.81 16.18 -6.06
N GLY A 40 11.76 15.28 -5.80
CA GLY A 40 12.38 14.47 -6.85
C GLY A 40 13.36 15.22 -7.75
N ALA A 41 13.72 16.47 -7.41
CA ALA A 41 14.73 17.24 -8.12
C ALA A 41 15.67 18.01 -7.18
N THR A 42 16.89 18.24 -7.64
CA THR A 42 17.92 19.01 -6.93
C THR A 42 18.50 20.05 -7.89
N PRO A 43 18.78 21.29 -7.44
CA PRO A 43 19.42 22.27 -8.29
C PRO A 43 20.84 21.81 -8.65
N ALA A 44 21.18 21.85 -9.93
CA ALA A 44 22.54 21.70 -10.42
C ALA A 44 23.08 23.09 -10.81
N LEU A 45 24.31 23.37 -10.41
CA LEU A 45 24.99 24.63 -10.71
C LEU A 45 25.82 24.50 -11.98
N PHE A 46 25.80 25.56 -12.78
CA PHE A 46 26.50 25.65 -14.05
C PHE A 46 27.32 26.94 -14.12
N HIS A 47 28.54 26.83 -14.63
CA HIS A 47 29.39 27.94 -15.00
C HIS A 47 29.72 27.83 -16.49
N GLN A 48 29.39 28.85 -17.28
CA GLN A 48 29.65 28.87 -18.74
C GLN A 48 29.19 27.57 -19.45
N ASN A 49 27.94 27.14 -19.17
CA ASN A 49 27.33 25.89 -19.67
C ASN A 49 28.01 24.57 -19.22
N ARG A 50 28.94 24.61 -18.26
CA ARG A 50 29.54 23.42 -17.64
C ARG A 50 28.97 23.19 -16.25
N ARG A 51 28.49 21.97 -15.98
CA ARG A 51 28.01 21.59 -14.64
C ARG A 51 29.19 21.54 -13.67
N LEU A 52 29.04 22.17 -12.50
CA LEU A 52 30.05 22.12 -11.44
C LEU A 52 30.13 20.72 -10.83
N SER A 53 31.35 20.25 -10.63
CA SER A 53 31.70 19.07 -9.85
C SER A 53 31.70 19.41 -8.37
N LEU A 54 30.86 18.72 -7.59
CA LEU A 54 30.67 18.98 -6.16
C LEU A 54 31.90 18.64 -5.30
N SER A 55 32.83 17.85 -5.83
CA SER A 55 34.08 17.45 -5.17
C SER A 55 35.25 18.40 -5.38
N LYS A 56 35.12 19.40 -6.26
CA LYS A 56 36.18 20.36 -6.59
C LYS A 56 35.90 21.74 -6.00
N THR A 57 36.95 22.53 -5.77
CA THR A 57 36.80 23.93 -5.33
C THR A 57 36.23 24.79 -6.45
N LEU A 58 35.72 25.97 -6.12
CA LEU A 58 35.24 26.93 -7.10
C LEU A 58 36.41 27.42 -7.98
N GLU A 59 37.57 27.67 -7.38
CA GLU A 59 38.81 28.07 -8.07
C GLU A 59 39.30 27.00 -9.08
N GLU A 60 39.37 25.72 -8.67
CA GLU A 60 39.75 24.60 -9.56
C GLU A 60 38.85 24.45 -10.79
N GLN A 61 37.65 25.02 -10.71
CA GLN A 61 36.62 24.98 -11.75
C GLN A 61 36.54 26.30 -12.53
N GLY A 62 37.48 27.21 -12.31
CA GLY A 62 37.61 28.49 -13.01
C GLY A 62 36.53 29.50 -12.63
N VAL A 63 35.92 29.38 -11.44
CA VAL A 63 34.92 30.33 -10.95
C VAL A 63 35.64 31.48 -10.23
N THR A 64 35.87 32.59 -10.93
CA THR A 64 36.74 33.69 -10.45
C THR A 64 36.03 35.03 -10.18
N SER A 65 34.79 35.25 -10.66
CA SER A 65 33.87 36.37 -10.28
C SER A 65 32.68 36.48 -11.27
N SER A 66 31.89 35.42 -11.41
CA SER A 66 30.90 35.30 -12.49
C SER A 66 29.47 35.00 -12.01
N THR A 67 28.50 35.24 -12.91
CA THR A 67 27.13 34.73 -12.77
C THR A 67 27.10 33.23 -13.04
N LEU A 68 26.66 32.45 -12.06
CA LEU A 68 26.36 31.03 -12.18
C LEU A 68 24.90 30.84 -12.55
N GLN A 69 24.60 29.74 -13.24
CA GLN A 69 23.23 29.33 -13.55
C GLN A 69 22.82 28.14 -12.68
N TYR A 70 21.55 28.06 -12.29
CA TYR A 70 21.00 26.84 -11.70
C TYR A 70 19.82 26.30 -12.51
N VAL A 71 19.74 24.97 -12.60
CA VAL A 71 18.61 24.24 -13.19
C VAL A 71 18.27 23.06 -12.29
N TYR A 72 16.97 22.80 -12.06
CA TYR A 72 16.56 21.60 -11.34
C TYR A 72 16.75 20.37 -12.22
N VAL A 73 17.57 19.44 -11.75
CA VAL A 73 17.77 18.13 -12.37
C VAL A 73 17.13 17.05 -11.51
N GLN A 74 16.70 15.94 -12.12
CA GLN A 74 16.20 14.81 -11.35
C GLN A 74 17.28 14.24 -10.43
N VAL A 75 16.84 13.75 -9.28
CA VAL A 75 17.72 13.09 -8.32
C VAL A 75 18.26 11.81 -8.93
N ASP A 76 19.57 11.60 -8.78
CA ASP A 76 20.20 10.35 -9.15
C ASP A 76 19.90 9.30 -8.06
N VAL A 77 18.73 8.65 -8.19
CA VAL A 77 18.24 7.65 -7.23
C VAL A 77 19.20 6.47 -7.10
N LEU A 78 19.96 6.14 -8.16
CA LEU A 78 20.96 5.08 -8.12
C LEU A 78 22.15 5.46 -7.23
N GLN A 79 22.69 6.67 -7.40
CA GLN A 79 23.77 7.15 -6.53
C GLN A 79 23.29 7.28 -5.08
N ALA A 80 22.08 7.78 -4.89
CA ALA A 80 21.47 7.88 -3.58
C ALA A 80 21.34 6.51 -2.89
N TRP A 81 20.92 5.49 -3.65
CA TRP A 81 20.88 4.11 -3.17
C TRP A 81 22.28 3.58 -2.81
N ARG A 82 23.31 3.79 -3.64
CA ARG A 82 24.69 3.35 -3.35
C ARG A 82 25.23 3.91 -2.02
N ILE A 83 24.88 5.16 -1.71
CA ILE A 83 25.22 5.80 -0.42
C ILE A 83 24.47 5.12 0.71
N LEU A 84 23.15 4.97 0.59
CA LEU A 84 22.30 4.38 1.63
C LEU A 84 22.61 2.88 1.87
N SER A 85 23.10 2.17 0.86
CA SER A 85 23.55 0.77 0.97
C SER A 85 24.98 0.62 1.49
N GLY A 86 25.72 1.73 1.67
CA GLY A 86 27.10 1.70 2.14
C GLY A 86 28.11 1.17 1.12
N THR A 87 27.77 1.17 -0.17
CA THR A 87 28.62 0.69 -1.27
C THR A 87 29.36 1.82 -2.01
N ALA A 88 29.09 3.09 -1.65
CA ALA A 88 29.75 4.25 -2.23
C ALA A 88 30.94 4.74 -1.38
N LEU A 89 31.95 5.26 -2.09
CA LEU A 89 33.09 5.99 -1.53
C LEU A 89 32.65 7.35 -0.97
N GLU A 90 33.29 7.77 0.12
CA GLU A 90 33.03 8.99 0.88
C GLU A 90 32.82 10.25 0.03
N GLY A 91 31.89 11.13 0.45
CA GLY A 91 31.81 12.52 -0.05
C GLY A 91 30.59 12.92 -0.90
N SER A 92 29.57 12.06 -1.06
CA SER A 92 28.43 12.32 -1.98
C SER A 92 27.05 12.55 -1.32
N GLU A 93 26.98 13.04 -0.07
CA GLU A 93 25.70 13.38 0.61
C GLU A 93 24.74 14.25 -0.24
N ALA A 94 25.28 15.05 -1.15
CA ALA A 94 24.50 15.86 -2.10
C ALA A 94 23.61 15.02 -3.05
N ALA A 95 23.88 13.72 -3.23
CA ALA A 95 23.06 12.84 -4.07
C ALA A 95 21.79 12.34 -3.37
N LEU A 96 21.71 12.43 -2.04
CA LEU A 96 20.48 12.11 -1.29
C LEU A 96 19.44 13.22 -1.38
N GLU A 97 19.86 14.40 -1.83
CA GLU A 97 19.07 15.60 -1.77
C GLU A 97 18.07 15.67 -2.92
N GLY A 98 16.83 16.00 -2.59
CA GLY A 98 15.67 15.84 -3.48
C GLY A 98 14.93 14.51 -3.26
N LEU A 99 15.52 13.54 -2.56
CA LEU A 99 14.79 12.35 -2.11
C LEU A 99 13.65 12.75 -1.17
N THR A 100 12.49 12.14 -1.37
CA THR A 100 11.30 12.39 -0.56
C THR A 100 10.94 11.22 0.35
N GLN A 101 11.46 10.02 0.06
CA GLN A 101 11.20 8.82 0.85
C GLN A 101 12.49 8.00 0.99
N ILE A 102 12.78 7.53 2.20
CA ILE A 102 13.90 6.64 2.49
C ILE A 102 13.36 5.49 3.35
N THR A 103 13.68 4.26 2.94
CA THR A 103 13.54 3.06 3.76
C THR A 103 14.92 2.48 3.96
N CYS A 104 15.44 2.48 5.20
CA CYS A 104 16.79 2.02 5.50
C CYS A 104 16.80 1.11 6.73
N GLY A 105 17.52 -0.01 6.63
CA GLY A 105 17.66 -0.98 7.74
C GLY A 105 18.96 -0.86 8.53
N ASN A 106 19.86 0.05 8.16
CA ASN A 106 21.21 0.10 8.72
C ASN A 106 21.43 1.36 9.57
N ARG A 107 21.93 1.15 10.80
CA ARG A 107 22.40 2.17 11.75
C ARG A 107 23.36 3.18 11.11
N LYS A 108 24.24 2.74 10.19
CA LYS A 108 25.24 3.61 9.55
C LYS A 108 24.61 4.85 8.89
N VAL A 109 23.37 4.76 8.40
CA VAL A 109 22.67 5.89 7.78
C VAL A 109 22.38 7.03 8.77
N LEU A 110 22.20 6.77 10.07
CA LEU A 110 22.00 7.84 11.05
C LEU A 110 23.30 8.40 11.62
N GLU A 111 24.38 7.63 11.59
CA GLU A 111 25.67 8.01 12.16
C GLU A 111 26.59 8.71 11.15
N SER A 112 26.49 8.35 9.86
CA SER A 112 27.42 8.83 8.84
C SER A 112 26.77 9.65 7.73
N VAL A 113 25.46 9.88 7.79
CA VAL A 113 24.72 10.56 6.71
C VAL A 113 23.76 11.61 7.26
N THR A 114 23.89 12.83 6.76
CA THR A 114 22.89 13.89 7.00
C THR A 114 21.61 13.57 6.21
N LEU A 115 20.47 13.43 6.90
CA LEU A 115 19.18 13.20 6.23
C LEU A 115 18.83 14.38 5.31
N PRO A 116 18.34 14.12 4.08
CA PRO A 116 18.09 15.19 3.13
C PRO A 116 16.92 16.08 3.58
N SER A 117 17.07 17.39 3.35
CA SER A 117 16.08 18.40 3.74
C SER A 117 14.71 18.24 3.04
N SER A 118 14.69 17.55 1.90
CA SER A 118 13.49 17.24 1.12
C SER A 118 12.74 15.99 1.60
N LEU A 119 13.27 15.27 2.59
CA LEU A 119 12.71 14.00 3.05
C LEU A 119 11.34 14.23 3.69
N ARG A 120 10.33 13.51 3.17
CA ARG A 120 8.95 13.52 3.67
C ARG A 120 8.58 12.25 4.40
N SER A 121 9.18 11.11 4.06
CA SER A 121 8.93 9.82 4.71
C SER A 121 10.24 9.12 5.06
N LEU A 122 10.36 8.69 6.31
CA LEU A 122 11.47 7.87 6.79
C LEU A 122 10.92 6.60 7.45
N THR A 123 11.34 5.44 6.95
CA THR A 123 11.02 4.14 7.54
C THR A 123 12.30 3.43 7.95
N PHE A 124 12.43 3.13 9.24
CA PHE A 124 13.51 2.31 9.76
C PHE A 124 13.22 0.82 9.58
N GLY A 125 14.26 0.06 9.21
CA GLY A 125 14.16 -1.38 9.01
C GLY A 125 13.98 -2.16 10.31
N GLU A 126 13.72 -3.46 10.17
CA GLU A 126 13.20 -4.33 11.23
C GLU A 126 14.06 -4.37 12.49
N ILE A 127 15.39 -4.34 12.34
CA ILE A 127 16.39 -4.46 13.42
C ILE A 127 16.73 -3.14 14.12
N PHE A 128 16.15 -2.02 13.71
CA PHE A 128 16.46 -0.71 14.30
C PHE A 128 15.91 -0.61 15.73
N ASP A 129 16.81 -0.49 16.71
CA ASP A 129 16.46 -0.32 18.14
C ASP A 129 17.46 0.61 18.85
N TYR A 130 17.58 1.85 18.37
CA TYR A 130 18.51 2.86 18.91
C TYR A 130 17.77 4.11 19.39
N GLY A 131 18.34 4.77 20.41
CA GLY A 131 17.81 6.01 20.96
C GLY A 131 17.80 7.16 19.95
N LEU A 132 16.86 8.10 20.11
CA LEU A 132 16.61 9.20 19.17
C LEU A 132 17.17 10.55 19.64
N GLU A 133 17.90 10.57 20.75
CA GLU A 133 18.35 11.79 21.45
C GLU A 133 19.21 12.70 20.56
N HIS A 134 20.01 12.12 19.66
CA HIS A 134 20.93 12.83 18.78
C HIS A 134 20.49 12.85 17.31
N VAL A 135 19.31 12.29 17.00
CA VAL A 135 18.84 12.21 15.62
C VAL A 135 18.25 13.55 15.19
N GLN A 136 18.84 14.15 14.16
CA GLN A 136 18.35 15.39 13.55
C GLN A 136 17.39 15.05 12.41
N PHE A 137 16.09 15.11 12.70
CA PHE A 137 15.07 14.90 11.69
C PHE A 137 14.91 16.15 10.82
N PRO A 138 14.73 16.00 9.50
CA PRO A 138 14.53 17.14 8.61
C PRO A 138 13.18 17.81 8.88
N ASN A 139 13.16 19.15 8.80
CA ASN A 139 11.97 19.96 9.07
C ASN A 139 10.79 19.71 8.11
N CYS A 140 11.00 18.99 7.00
CA CYS A 140 9.93 18.63 6.05
C CYS A 140 9.39 17.20 6.26
N LEU A 141 9.86 16.47 7.29
CA LEU A 141 9.47 15.09 7.53
C LEU A 141 8.00 15.00 7.95
N GLN A 142 7.19 14.32 7.15
CA GLN A 142 5.75 14.16 7.35
C GLN A 142 5.39 12.78 7.93
N SER A 143 6.18 11.74 7.66
CA SER A 143 5.92 10.38 8.13
C SER A 143 7.19 9.74 8.70
N LEU A 144 7.06 9.17 9.89
CA LEU A 144 8.11 8.41 10.58
C LEU A 144 7.56 7.06 11.03
N ALA A 145 8.21 5.98 10.58
CA ALA A 145 7.83 4.62 10.93
C ALA A 145 9.04 3.83 11.43
N PHE A 146 8.85 3.09 12.53
CA PHE A 146 9.87 2.23 13.13
C PHE A 146 9.63 0.75 12.79
N GLY A 147 10.73 0.01 12.67
CA GLY A 147 10.73 -1.43 12.39
C GLY A 147 10.29 -2.29 13.58
N MET A 148 10.37 -3.61 13.40
CA MET A 148 9.87 -4.61 14.35
C MET A 148 10.45 -4.46 15.77
N HIS A 149 11.75 -4.24 15.89
CA HIS A 149 12.47 -4.32 17.17
C HIS A 149 12.56 -3.01 17.96
N PHE A 150 12.13 -1.87 17.40
CA PHE A 150 12.27 -0.59 18.10
C PHE A 150 11.48 -0.57 19.42
N ASN A 151 12.19 -0.35 20.53
CA ASN A 151 11.62 -0.26 21.87
C ASN A 151 12.39 0.74 22.76
N GLN A 152 12.72 1.92 22.20
CA GLN A 152 13.43 2.99 22.92
C GLN A 152 12.51 4.14 23.34
N SER A 153 12.87 4.85 24.41
CA SER A 153 12.11 5.99 24.92
C SER A 153 12.00 7.13 23.90
N LEU A 154 10.82 7.76 23.84
CA LEU A 154 10.57 8.95 23.00
C LEU A 154 10.68 10.28 23.76
N LYS A 155 10.97 10.25 25.07
CA LYS A 155 10.94 11.46 25.93
C LYS A 155 11.87 12.59 25.44
N GLN A 156 13.00 12.22 24.84
CA GLN A 156 14.03 13.15 24.34
C GLN A 156 14.12 13.15 22.80
N ALA A 157 13.12 12.60 22.10
CA ALA A 157 13.10 12.59 20.66
C ALA A 157 12.71 13.99 20.12
N ASN A 158 13.58 14.60 19.33
CA ASN A 158 13.31 15.88 18.67
C ASN A 158 12.44 15.67 17.40
N LEU A 159 11.18 15.31 17.60
CA LEU A 159 10.24 15.09 16.50
C LEU A 159 9.89 16.43 15.81
N PRO A 160 9.97 16.52 14.47
CA PRO A 160 9.72 17.79 13.77
C PRO A 160 8.23 18.15 13.77
N ASN A 161 7.91 19.45 13.86
CA ASN A 161 6.53 19.94 13.88
C ASN A 161 5.73 19.65 12.60
N SER A 162 6.41 19.35 11.49
CA SER A 162 5.81 18.95 10.22
C SER A 162 5.34 17.49 10.20
N LEU A 163 5.67 16.70 11.22
CA LEU A 163 5.32 15.29 11.30
C LEU A 163 3.80 15.12 11.40
N GLN A 164 3.22 14.42 10.43
CA GLN A 164 1.79 14.15 10.32
C GLN A 164 1.44 12.72 10.75
N SER A 165 2.36 11.77 10.60
CA SER A 165 2.15 10.35 10.94
C SER A 165 3.33 9.78 11.71
N LEU A 166 3.03 9.09 12.81
CA LEU A 166 4.00 8.36 13.63
C LEU A 166 3.49 6.92 13.86
N SER A 167 4.28 5.94 13.41
CA SER A 167 4.05 4.52 13.67
C SER A 167 5.18 3.94 14.52
N LEU A 168 4.85 3.50 15.73
CA LEU A 168 5.80 2.88 16.64
C LEU A 168 6.11 1.43 16.25
N GLY A 169 7.31 0.97 16.57
CA GLY A 169 7.82 -0.34 16.21
C GLY A 169 7.03 -1.47 16.85
N PHE A 170 7.01 -2.66 16.23
CA PHE A 170 6.11 -3.77 16.62
C PHE A 170 6.21 -4.15 18.11
N GLN A 171 7.43 -4.10 18.68
CA GLN A 171 7.73 -4.45 20.07
C GLN A 171 7.64 -3.28 21.07
N PHE A 172 7.42 -2.03 20.61
CA PHE A 172 7.42 -0.85 21.50
C PHE A 172 6.38 -0.99 22.63
N ASN A 173 6.79 -0.95 23.90
CA ASN A 173 5.88 -1.06 25.04
C ASN A 173 6.32 -0.20 26.24
N LEU A 174 6.84 0.99 25.98
CA LEU A 174 7.25 1.94 27.01
C LEU A 174 6.18 3.01 27.26
N SER A 175 6.15 3.53 28.49
CA SER A 175 5.25 4.64 28.85
C SER A 175 5.53 5.87 27.99
N LEU A 176 4.45 6.55 27.59
CA LEU A 176 4.50 7.81 26.87
C LEU A 176 4.33 9.04 27.78
N GLU A 177 4.26 8.84 29.09
CA GLU A 177 4.17 9.96 30.02
C GLU A 177 5.38 10.90 29.84
N GLY A 178 5.11 12.20 29.68
CA GLY A 178 6.15 13.20 29.43
C GLY A 178 6.71 13.26 28.00
N VAL A 179 6.21 12.43 27.07
CA VAL A 179 6.54 12.56 25.64
C VAL A 179 5.85 13.78 25.05
N THR A 180 6.60 14.60 24.32
CA THR A 180 6.06 15.77 23.61
C THR A 180 5.79 15.41 22.16
N PHE A 181 4.52 15.24 21.80
CA PHE A 181 4.12 15.00 20.41
C PHE A 181 4.10 16.31 19.61
N PRO A 182 4.50 16.28 18.33
CA PRO A 182 4.45 17.47 17.47
C PRO A 182 3.00 17.90 17.22
N SER A 183 2.76 19.21 17.19
CA SER A 183 1.41 19.77 17.04
C SER A 183 0.76 19.47 15.68
N GLY A 184 1.56 19.16 14.65
CA GLY A 184 1.10 18.78 13.32
C GLY A 184 0.64 17.32 13.18
N LEU A 185 0.78 16.50 14.23
CA LEU A 185 0.50 15.07 14.15
C LEU A 185 -1.00 14.80 13.92
N GLN A 186 -1.31 14.09 12.85
CA GLN A 186 -2.68 13.73 12.44
C GLN A 186 -2.99 12.25 12.67
N SER A 187 -1.98 11.38 12.68
CA SER A 187 -2.14 9.94 12.89
C SER A 187 -1.12 9.41 13.89
N LEU A 188 -1.61 8.69 14.90
CA LEU A 188 -0.81 8.00 15.90
C LEU A 188 -1.22 6.53 15.96
N THR A 189 -0.27 5.65 15.65
CA THR A 189 -0.48 4.20 15.67
C THR A 189 0.44 3.56 16.70
N PHE A 190 -0.19 2.98 17.73
CA PHE A 190 0.48 2.17 18.74
C PHE A 190 0.89 0.79 18.21
N SER A 191 1.94 0.24 18.80
CA SER A 191 2.51 -1.03 18.39
C SER A 191 1.63 -2.24 18.72
N TYR A 192 2.02 -3.42 18.24
CA TYR A 192 1.30 -4.67 18.46
C TYR A 192 1.23 -5.06 19.94
N TRP A 193 2.32 -4.80 20.68
CA TRP A 193 2.47 -5.17 22.09
C TRP A 193 2.27 -4.02 23.08
N PHE A 194 1.98 -2.80 22.60
CA PHE A 194 1.75 -1.65 23.48
C PHE A 194 0.54 -1.89 24.39
N ASN A 195 0.77 -1.84 25.70
CA ASN A 195 -0.27 -2.00 26.72
C ASN A 195 -0.04 -1.11 27.95
N GLN A 196 0.51 0.09 27.74
CA GLN A 196 0.72 1.08 28.80
C GLN A 196 -0.48 2.02 28.92
N SER A 197 -0.70 2.55 30.13
CA SER A 197 -1.75 3.56 30.37
C SER A 197 -1.45 4.84 29.57
N LEU A 198 -2.51 5.51 29.13
CA LEU A 198 -2.45 6.86 28.52
C LEU A 198 -2.86 7.96 29.51
N GLU A 199 -3.08 7.63 30.78
CA GLU A 199 -3.33 8.63 31.81
C GLU A 199 -2.12 9.59 31.92
N GLY A 200 -2.40 10.90 31.92
CA GLY A 200 -1.37 11.94 31.92
C GLY A 200 -0.65 12.17 30.58
N VAL A 201 -0.93 11.37 29.54
CA VAL A 201 -0.32 11.55 28.21
C VAL A 201 -1.05 12.66 27.44
N LYS A 202 -0.31 13.69 27.03
CA LYS A 202 -0.85 14.79 26.23
C LYS A 202 -0.92 14.42 24.75
N LEU A 203 -2.08 13.95 24.31
CA LEU A 203 -2.33 13.67 22.88
C LEU A 203 -2.41 14.99 22.07
N PRO A 204 -1.89 15.04 20.83
CA PRO A 204 -1.87 16.27 20.05
C PRO A 204 -3.27 16.67 19.58
N GLY A 205 -3.61 17.96 19.65
CA GLY A 205 -4.95 18.47 19.34
C GLY A 205 -5.41 18.34 17.88
N ASN A 206 -4.46 18.17 16.93
CA ASN A 206 -4.75 17.96 15.50
C ASN A 206 -4.90 16.48 15.12
N LEU A 207 -4.85 15.57 16.10
CA LEU A 207 -4.95 14.13 15.85
C LEU A 207 -6.31 13.79 15.25
N ARG A 208 -6.29 13.13 14.09
CA ARG A 208 -7.47 12.66 13.35
C ARG A 208 -7.66 11.15 13.49
N SER A 209 -6.59 10.39 13.68
CA SER A 209 -6.63 8.94 13.82
C SER A 209 -5.81 8.47 15.02
N LEU A 210 -6.41 7.63 15.85
CA LEU A 210 -5.78 6.97 16.98
C LEU A 210 -6.03 5.46 16.88
N THR A 211 -4.94 4.70 16.73
CA THR A 211 -5.01 3.25 16.51
C THR A 211 -4.22 2.50 17.56
N PHE A 212 -4.88 1.59 18.26
CA PHE A 212 -4.26 0.56 19.08
C PHE A 212 -4.26 -0.77 18.32
N LYS A 213 -3.11 -1.42 18.23
CA LYS A 213 -3.01 -2.78 17.66
C LYS A 213 -3.36 -3.82 18.75
N HIS A 214 -2.78 -5.01 18.67
CA HIS A 214 -3.31 -6.22 19.28
C HIS A 214 -3.47 -6.19 20.81
N ALA A 215 -2.43 -5.83 21.57
CA ALA A 215 -2.36 -6.12 23.01
C ALA A 215 -2.99 -5.07 23.94
N PHE A 216 -3.31 -3.86 23.46
CA PHE A 216 -3.80 -2.77 24.30
C PHE A 216 -5.13 -3.11 24.98
N ASN A 217 -5.17 -3.05 26.30
CA ASN A 217 -6.37 -3.30 27.10
C ASN A 217 -6.43 -2.41 28.36
N GLN A 218 -5.90 -1.19 28.29
CA GLN A 218 -5.97 -0.21 29.37
C GLN A 218 -7.24 0.65 29.28
N SER A 219 -7.72 1.12 30.43
CA SER A 219 -8.89 2.02 30.51
C SER A 219 -8.58 3.39 29.88
N LEU A 220 -9.62 4.02 29.33
CA LEU A 220 -9.58 5.39 28.80
C LEU A 220 -10.39 6.39 29.65
N GLU A 221 -10.86 6.01 30.85
CA GLU A 221 -11.73 6.86 31.70
C GLU A 221 -11.11 8.24 32.00
N ASN A 222 -9.81 8.30 32.28
CA ASN A 222 -9.08 9.54 32.60
C ASN A 222 -8.22 10.06 31.44
N VAL A 223 -8.55 9.66 30.20
CA VAL A 223 -7.77 10.03 29.02
C VAL A 223 -8.50 11.10 28.21
N GLU A 224 -7.85 12.24 27.99
CA GLU A 224 -8.38 13.32 27.16
C GLU A 224 -8.20 12.99 25.68
N LEU A 225 -9.26 12.47 25.05
CA LEU A 225 -9.27 12.24 23.61
C LEU A 225 -9.37 13.57 22.82
N PRO A 226 -8.56 13.77 21.77
CA PRO A 226 -8.59 15.00 20.97
C PRO A 226 -9.95 15.26 20.31
N GLN A 227 -10.42 16.51 20.35
CA GLN A 227 -11.74 16.90 19.81
C GLN A 227 -11.87 16.76 18.27
N ASN A 228 -10.74 16.78 17.56
CA ASN A 228 -10.66 16.61 16.10
C ASN A 228 -10.51 15.15 15.65
N LEU A 229 -10.55 14.19 16.60
CA LEU A 229 -10.41 12.78 16.29
C LEU A 229 -11.59 12.29 15.45
N ARG A 230 -11.27 11.70 14.30
CA ARG A 230 -12.24 11.14 13.35
C ARG A 230 -12.29 9.62 13.39
N SER A 231 -11.16 8.96 13.69
CA SER A 231 -11.07 7.50 13.76
C SER A 231 -10.44 7.04 15.07
N LEU A 232 -11.11 6.10 15.73
CA LEU A 232 -10.62 5.40 16.91
C LEU A 232 -10.70 3.89 16.69
N THR A 233 -9.55 3.22 16.75
CA THR A 233 -9.44 1.79 16.46
C THR A 233 -8.80 1.07 17.63
N PHE A 234 -9.47 0.05 18.14
CA PHE A 234 -8.97 -0.87 19.14
C PHE A 234 -8.66 -2.23 18.52
N GLY A 235 -7.53 -2.83 18.90
CA GLY A 235 -7.15 -4.15 18.45
C GLY A 235 -7.76 -5.28 19.27
N HIS A 236 -7.23 -6.48 19.03
CA HIS A 236 -7.83 -7.75 19.45
C HIS A 236 -8.15 -7.85 20.94
N CYS A 237 -7.26 -7.44 21.83
CA CYS A 237 -7.39 -7.69 23.28
C CYS A 237 -8.19 -6.64 24.04
N PHE A 238 -8.60 -5.53 23.41
CA PHE A 238 -9.31 -4.46 24.10
C PHE A 238 -10.70 -4.90 24.54
N ASN A 239 -10.98 -4.84 25.84
CA ASN A 239 -12.26 -5.22 26.43
C ASN A 239 -12.67 -4.33 27.62
N GLN A 240 -12.23 -3.06 27.62
CA GLN A 240 -12.61 -2.10 28.66
C GLN A 240 -13.93 -1.40 28.32
N SER A 241 -14.71 -1.07 29.35
CA SER A 241 -15.95 -0.31 29.19
C SER A 241 -15.67 1.14 28.76
N LEU A 242 -16.51 1.66 27.86
CA LEU A 242 -16.46 3.06 27.42
C LEU A 242 -17.55 3.93 28.06
N GLN A 243 -18.32 3.41 29.02
CA GLN A 243 -19.45 4.15 29.63
C GLN A 243 -19.07 5.50 30.22
N LYS A 244 -17.87 5.62 30.79
CA LYS A 244 -17.36 6.85 31.38
C LYS A 244 -16.37 7.62 30.49
N VAL A 245 -16.16 7.14 29.26
CA VAL A 245 -15.22 7.74 28.33
C VAL A 245 -15.94 8.79 27.50
N ARG A 246 -15.37 9.99 27.42
CA ARG A 246 -15.91 11.07 26.59
C ARG A 246 -15.43 10.89 25.15
N LEU A 247 -16.22 10.20 24.34
CA LEU A 247 -15.94 10.07 22.91
C LEU A 247 -16.04 11.43 22.20
N PRO A 248 -15.09 11.75 21.29
CA PRO A 248 -15.13 13.01 20.54
C PRO A 248 -16.39 13.13 19.67
N PRO A 249 -17.02 14.32 19.60
CA PRO A 249 -18.28 14.49 18.88
C PRO A 249 -18.16 14.33 17.35
N ASN A 250 -16.95 14.55 16.79
CA ASN A 250 -16.67 14.45 15.36
C ASN A 250 -16.13 13.07 14.93
N LEU A 251 -16.23 12.06 15.80
CA LEU A 251 -15.77 10.71 15.50
C LEU A 251 -16.66 10.10 14.41
N SER A 252 -16.08 9.81 13.25
CA SER A 252 -16.76 9.21 12.11
C SER A 252 -16.56 7.70 12.01
N SER A 253 -15.50 7.15 12.63
CA SER A 253 -15.21 5.72 12.63
C SER A 253 -14.80 5.21 14.00
N LEU A 254 -15.45 4.12 14.44
CA LEU A 254 -15.14 3.42 15.69
C LEU A 254 -15.00 1.92 15.41
N THR A 255 -13.84 1.35 15.74
CA THR A 255 -13.53 -0.06 15.48
C THR A 255 -13.12 -0.77 16.75
N PHE A 256 -13.77 -1.89 17.04
CA PHE A 256 -13.42 -2.80 18.13
C PHE A 256 -12.84 -4.10 17.58
N GLY A 257 -11.79 -4.62 18.24
CA GLY A 257 -11.22 -5.92 17.94
C GLY A 257 -12.05 -7.08 18.50
N ALA A 258 -11.65 -8.31 18.17
CA ALA A 258 -12.43 -9.51 18.43
C ALA A 258 -12.71 -9.77 19.93
N GLY A 259 -11.82 -9.36 20.84
CA GLY A 259 -11.96 -9.55 22.28
C GLY A 259 -12.88 -8.57 22.99
N PHE A 260 -13.46 -7.59 22.28
CA PHE A 260 -14.44 -6.66 22.85
C PHE A 260 -15.78 -7.36 23.08
N ASP A 261 -16.18 -7.49 24.35
CA ASP A 261 -17.43 -8.11 24.86
C ASP A 261 -18.12 -7.17 25.87
N GLN A 262 -18.17 -5.88 25.55
CA GLN A 262 -18.91 -4.89 26.35
C GLN A 262 -20.19 -4.49 25.62
N GLY A 263 -21.20 -4.06 26.38
CA GLY A 263 -22.41 -3.48 25.81
C GLY A 263 -22.16 -2.12 25.15
N LEU A 264 -22.99 -1.75 24.17
CA LEU A 264 -22.96 -0.44 23.51
C LEU A 264 -23.81 0.61 24.24
N GLU A 265 -24.05 0.42 25.54
CA GLU A 265 -24.85 1.29 26.41
C GLU A 265 -24.05 2.53 26.85
N PHE A 266 -23.41 3.19 25.89
CA PHE A 266 -22.67 4.43 26.06
C PHE A 266 -23.01 5.38 24.92
N PRO A 267 -22.88 6.71 25.11
CA PRO A 267 -23.27 7.67 24.08
C PRO A 267 -22.34 7.56 22.87
N LEU A 268 -22.81 6.89 21.82
CA LEU A 268 -22.16 6.86 20.51
C LEU A 268 -22.32 8.22 19.81
N PRO A 269 -21.27 8.74 19.15
CA PRO A 269 -21.36 10.00 18.41
C PRO A 269 -22.41 9.94 17.29
N SER A 270 -23.22 10.99 17.16
CA SER A 270 -24.30 11.05 16.16
C SER A 270 -23.82 11.10 14.71
N GLN A 271 -22.57 11.53 14.49
CA GLN A 271 -21.90 11.60 13.18
C GLN A 271 -21.13 10.32 12.82
N LEU A 272 -21.33 9.23 13.56
CA LEU A 272 -20.62 7.98 13.32
C LEU A 272 -21.07 7.37 11.98
N GLU A 273 -20.14 7.28 11.03
CA GLU A 273 -20.38 6.77 9.67
C GLU A 273 -20.04 5.29 9.55
N SER A 274 -19.07 4.80 10.34
CA SER A 274 -18.59 3.43 10.33
C SER A 274 -18.42 2.87 11.74
N LEU A 275 -18.97 1.68 11.98
CA LEU A 275 -18.85 0.95 13.22
C LEU A 275 -18.42 -0.49 12.95
N ALA A 276 -17.33 -0.91 13.58
CA ALA A 276 -16.91 -2.31 13.57
C ALA A 276 -16.95 -2.87 15.00
N LEU A 277 -17.71 -3.95 15.18
CA LEU A 277 -17.96 -4.59 16.46
C LEU A 277 -17.11 -5.84 16.62
N GLY A 278 -16.61 -6.05 17.84
CA GLY A 278 -15.92 -7.28 18.24
C GLY A 278 -16.82 -8.51 18.14
N GLY A 279 -16.20 -9.69 18.19
CA GLY A 279 -16.89 -10.96 17.88
C GLY A 279 -17.38 -11.66 19.14
N ALA A 280 -16.88 -11.22 20.29
CA ALA A 280 -17.31 -11.72 21.57
C ALA A 280 -18.60 -11.06 22.06
N LEU A 281 -19.54 -10.55 21.24
CA LEU A 281 -20.87 -10.05 21.68
C LEU A 281 -21.75 -11.16 22.32
N ARG A 282 -21.19 -12.00 23.19
CA ARG A 282 -21.76 -13.22 23.77
C ARG A 282 -22.94 -12.91 24.70
N GLY A 283 -23.14 -11.63 25.04
CA GLY A 283 -24.34 -11.13 25.72
C GLY A 283 -25.41 -10.60 24.75
N SER A 284 -26.68 -10.85 25.10
CA SER A 284 -27.94 -10.42 24.48
C SER A 284 -27.85 -9.44 23.30
N LEU A 285 -28.45 -9.81 22.17
CA LEU A 285 -28.64 -8.94 20.98
C LEU A 285 -29.39 -7.64 21.29
N GLU A 286 -30.08 -7.54 22.42
CA GLU A 286 -30.68 -6.29 22.92
C GLU A 286 -29.66 -5.15 23.02
N ARG A 287 -28.38 -5.48 23.25
CA ARG A 287 -27.25 -4.53 23.25
C ARG A 287 -27.04 -3.84 21.90
N LEU A 288 -27.59 -4.38 20.81
CA LEU A 288 -27.51 -3.81 19.46
C LEU A 288 -28.70 -2.92 19.11
N SER A 289 -29.70 -2.79 19.99
CA SER A 289 -30.87 -1.92 19.76
C SER A 289 -30.50 -0.47 19.46
N VAL A 290 -29.40 0.02 20.02
CA VAL A 290 -28.85 1.37 19.80
C VAL A 290 -28.47 1.64 18.34
N LEU A 291 -28.16 0.61 17.55
CA LEU A 291 -27.75 0.76 16.15
C LEU A 291 -28.83 1.45 15.31
N SER A 292 -30.11 1.21 15.62
CA SER A 292 -31.25 1.79 14.92
C SER A 292 -31.30 3.32 15.01
N ALA A 293 -30.70 3.91 16.05
CA ALA A 293 -30.64 5.36 16.25
C ALA A 293 -29.49 6.05 15.48
N LEU A 294 -28.55 5.28 14.91
CA LEU A 294 -27.37 5.82 14.22
C LEU A 294 -27.68 6.17 12.77
N GLY A 295 -28.36 7.31 12.57
CA GLY A 295 -28.80 7.76 11.24
C GLY A 295 -27.67 8.08 10.24
N ALA A 296 -26.46 8.40 10.72
CA ALA A 296 -25.29 8.64 9.88
C ALA A 296 -24.53 7.35 9.52
N LEU A 297 -24.90 6.19 10.07
CA LEU A 297 -24.14 4.95 9.90
C LEU A 297 -24.36 4.38 8.50
N HIS A 298 -23.29 4.34 7.70
CA HIS A 298 -23.28 3.77 6.36
C HIS A 298 -22.54 2.44 6.29
N GLY A 299 -21.63 2.14 7.23
CA GLY A 299 -20.88 0.89 7.29
C GLY A 299 -20.97 0.21 8.66
N LEU A 300 -21.32 -1.08 8.66
CA LEU A 300 -21.37 -1.93 9.85
C LEU A 300 -20.58 -3.21 9.61
N THR A 301 -19.63 -3.49 10.48
CA THR A 301 -18.83 -4.72 10.43
C THR A 301 -18.97 -5.50 11.73
N PHE A 302 -19.21 -6.80 11.62
CA PHE A 302 -19.06 -7.75 12.72
C PHE A 302 -17.74 -8.50 12.54
N SER A 303 -16.92 -8.58 13.60
CA SER A 303 -15.57 -9.16 13.49
C SER A 303 -15.56 -10.68 13.25
N TYR A 304 -14.36 -11.22 13.07
CA TYR A 304 -14.05 -12.61 12.69
C TYR A 304 -14.92 -13.67 13.38
N CYS A 305 -15.09 -13.62 14.71
CA CYS A 305 -15.75 -14.67 15.48
C CYS A 305 -17.25 -14.44 15.77
N PHE A 306 -17.88 -13.44 15.13
CA PHE A 306 -19.31 -13.19 15.31
C PHE A 306 -20.15 -14.26 14.58
N ASN A 307 -20.95 -15.02 15.33
CA ASN A 307 -21.87 -16.01 14.77
C ASN A 307 -23.17 -16.09 15.57
N GLN A 308 -24.00 -15.04 15.49
CA GLN A 308 -25.31 -15.00 16.15
C GLN A 308 -26.41 -14.62 15.17
N ASN A 309 -27.62 -15.13 15.42
CA ASN A 309 -28.78 -14.90 14.58
C ASN A 309 -29.27 -13.46 14.70
N LEU A 310 -29.30 -12.71 13.60
CA LEU A 310 -29.66 -11.29 13.59
C LEU A 310 -31.12 -11.00 13.21
N GLY A 311 -32.01 -11.99 13.24
CA GLY A 311 -33.40 -11.84 12.80
C GLY A 311 -34.20 -10.77 13.56
N SER A 312 -33.84 -10.50 14.82
CA SER A 312 -34.46 -9.47 15.66
C SER A 312 -33.76 -8.10 15.63
N VAL A 313 -32.64 -7.97 14.92
CA VAL A 313 -31.84 -6.75 14.92
C VAL A 313 -32.40 -5.73 13.92
N ASN A 314 -32.62 -4.51 14.42
CA ASN A 314 -33.03 -3.37 13.61
C ASN A 314 -31.78 -2.61 13.13
N PHE A 315 -31.42 -2.78 11.86
CA PHE A 315 -30.31 -2.05 11.26
C PHE A 315 -30.67 -0.57 11.01
N PRO A 316 -29.68 0.34 11.05
CA PRO A 316 -29.91 1.73 10.68
C PRO A 316 -30.33 1.88 9.21
N ALA A 317 -31.26 2.80 8.96
CA ALA A 317 -31.93 2.94 7.66
C ALA A 317 -31.00 3.34 6.49
N ASN A 318 -29.90 4.04 6.79
CA ASN A 318 -28.94 4.52 5.80
C ASN A 318 -27.75 3.58 5.58
N LEU A 319 -27.79 2.37 6.16
CA LEU A 319 -26.69 1.41 6.04
C LEU A 319 -26.50 0.99 4.57
N ARG A 320 -25.28 1.20 4.05
CA ARG A 320 -24.88 0.88 2.67
C ARG A 320 -23.98 -0.36 2.60
N SER A 321 -23.21 -0.64 3.64
CA SER A 321 -22.31 -1.78 3.71
C SER A 321 -22.51 -2.56 5.00
N LEU A 322 -22.68 -3.88 4.86
CA LEU A 322 -22.77 -4.83 5.96
C LEU A 322 -21.74 -5.93 5.75
N THR A 323 -20.87 -6.14 6.73
CA THR A 323 -19.77 -7.11 6.66
C THR A 323 -19.83 -8.04 7.85
N PHE A 324 -19.78 -9.34 7.57
CA PHE A 324 -19.65 -10.40 8.56
C PHE A 324 -18.24 -11.01 8.49
N GLY A 325 -17.66 -11.24 9.66
CA GLY A 325 -16.41 -11.97 9.83
C GLY A 325 -16.52 -13.45 9.46
N ASP A 326 -15.38 -14.13 9.42
CA ASP A 326 -15.26 -15.45 8.81
C ASP A 326 -16.12 -16.54 9.45
N ASP A 327 -16.34 -16.52 10.77
CA ASP A 327 -17.09 -17.57 11.48
C ASP A 327 -18.62 -17.44 11.33
N PHE A 328 -19.13 -16.35 10.71
CA PHE A 328 -20.57 -16.14 10.55
C PHE A 328 -21.19 -17.20 9.63
N ASN A 329 -22.14 -17.97 10.16
CA ASN A 329 -22.79 -19.06 9.47
C ASN A 329 -24.28 -19.20 9.85
N GLU A 330 -24.94 -18.10 10.20
CA GLU A 330 -26.37 -18.06 10.50
C GLU A 330 -27.21 -17.87 9.23
N SER A 331 -28.45 -18.37 9.26
CA SER A 331 -29.37 -18.25 8.12
C SER A 331 -29.72 -16.80 7.82
N LEU A 332 -29.75 -16.45 6.53
CA LEU A 332 -30.14 -15.12 6.05
C LEU A 332 -31.64 -15.02 5.72
N GLU A 333 -32.39 -16.13 5.80
CA GLU A 333 -33.81 -16.16 5.39
C GLU A 333 -34.70 -15.24 6.24
N SER A 334 -34.41 -15.15 7.54
CA SER A 334 -35.14 -14.30 8.49
C SER A 334 -34.50 -12.93 8.71
N LEU A 335 -33.44 -12.58 7.97
CA LEU A 335 -32.71 -11.34 8.18
C LEU A 335 -33.41 -10.17 7.48
N ASN A 336 -33.77 -9.16 8.26
CA ASN A 336 -34.35 -7.92 7.75
C ASN A 336 -33.24 -6.98 7.25
N PHE A 337 -32.83 -7.13 5.99
CA PHE A 337 -31.81 -6.26 5.41
C PHE A 337 -32.28 -4.80 5.29
N PRO A 338 -31.40 -3.81 5.53
CA PRO A 338 -31.72 -2.42 5.27
C PRO A 338 -31.92 -2.18 3.76
N SER A 339 -32.91 -1.36 3.42
CA SER A 339 -33.34 -1.14 2.03
C SER A 339 -32.26 -0.51 1.14
N ASN A 340 -31.40 0.32 1.72
CA ASN A 340 -30.31 1.03 1.04
C ASN A 340 -28.99 0.23 0.96
N LEU A 341 -28.99 -1.05 1.35
CA LEU A 341 -27.78 -1.86 1.35
C LEU A 341 -27.25 -2.07 -0.09
N GLN A 342 -25.99 -1.71 -0.30
CA GLN A 342 -25.30 -1.78 -1.59
C GLN A 342 -24.22 -2.87 -1.62
N SER A 343 -23.62 -3.17 -0.47
CA SER A 343 -22.56 -4.17 -0.32
C SER A 343 -22.85 -5.09 0.87
N LEU A 344 -22.75 -6.39 0.62
CA LEU A 344 -22.84 -7.43 1.64
C LEU A 344 -21.63 -8.36 1.53
N THR A 345 -20.93 -8.53 2.65
CA THR A 345 -19.83 -9.49 2.76
C THR A 345 -20.16 -10.55 3.78
N LEU A 346 -20.20 -11.80 3.34
CA LEU A 346 -20.29 -12.99 4.20
C LEU A 346 -18.89 -13.57 4.41
N GLY A 347 -18.67 -14.07 5.62
CA GLY A 347 -17.42 -14.71 6.04
C GLY A 347 -17.08 -15.99 5.29
N SER A 348 -15.83 -16.44 5.43
CA SER A 348 -15.33 -17.65 4.76
C SER A 348 -16.06 -18.94 5.14
N GLU A 349 -16.50 -19.06 6.39
CA GLU A 349 -17.22 -20.25 6.89
C GLU A 349 -18.73 -20.23 6.59
N PHE A 350 -19.25 -19.17 5.97
CA PHE A 350 -20.66 -19.12 5.60
C PHE A 350 -21.03 -20.26 4.63
N ASN A 351 -21.98 -21.10 5.07
CA ASN A 351 -22.37 -22.35 4.44
C ASN A 351 -23.90 -22.58 4.53
N GLN A 352 -24.70 -21.52 4.55
CA GLN A 352 -26.16 -21.57 4.52
C GLN A 352 -26.70 -21.43 3.09
N SER A 353 -27.91 -21.94 2.87
CA SER A 353 -28.58 -21.88 1.57
C SER A 353 -28.84 -20.44 1.13
N LEU A 354 -28.66 -20.18 -0.17
CA LEU A 354 -28.96 -18.89 -0.81
C LEU A 354 -30.25 -18.94 -1.67
N GLU A 355 -31.01 -20.03 -1.61
CA GLU A 355 -32.19 -20.25 -2.47
C GLU A 355 -33.36 -19.31 -2.09
N ARG A 356 -33.56 -19.05 -0.79
CA ARG A 356 -34.74 -18.34 -0.23
C ARG A 356 -34.41 -17.01 0.43
N VAL A 357 -33.26 -16.45 0.12
CA VAL A 357 -32.82 -15.19 0.72
C VAL A 357 -33.56 -14.00 0.09
N ASN A 358 -34.12 -13.15 0.95
CA ASN A 358 -34.79 -11.91 0.55
C ASN A 358 -33.77 -10.78 0.41
N TRP A 359 -33.09 -10.72 -0.73
CA TRP A 359 -32.03 -9.72 -0.96
C TRP A 359 -32.54 -8.28 -1.02
N PRO A 360 -31.77 -7.30 -0.51
CA PRO A 360 -32.11 -5.89 -0.67
C PRO A 360 -32.01 -5.46 -2.14
N LYS A 361 -32.97 -4.65 -2.60
CA LYS A 361 -33.12 -4.26 -4.01
C LYS A 361 -31.93 -3.49 -4.57
N CYS A 362 -31.20 -2.77 -3.72
CA CYS A 362 -30.06 -1.93 -4.09
C CYS A 362 -28.71 -2.66 -4.05
N LEU A 363 -28.68 -3.97 -3.80
CA LEU A 363 -27.43 -4.72 -3.64
C LEU A 363 -26.65 -4.81 -4.96
N GLN A 364 -25.42 -4.29 -4.96
CA GLN A 364 -24.53 -4.25 -6.13
C GLN A 364 -23.28 -5.12 -5.95
N SER A 365 -22.85 -5.39 -4.71
CA SER A 365 -21.69 -6.21 -4.41
C SER A 365 -22.03 -7.27 -3.36
N LEU A 366 -21.66 -8.51 -3.65
CA LEU A 366 -21.88 -9.66 -2.77
C LEU A 366 -20.60 -10.50 -2.68
N LYS A 367 -20.10 -10.71 -1.46
CA LYS A 367 -19.14 -11.77 -1.16
C LYS A 367 -19.84 -12.90 -0.43
N VAL A 368 -19.75 -14.12 -0.96
CA VAL A 368 -20.31 -15.33 -0.35
C VAL A 368 -19.21 -16.22 0.23
N GLY A 369 -19.56 -17.02 1.23
CA GLY A 369 -18.63 -17.95 1.88
C GLY A 369 -18.27 -19.17 1.04
N SER A 370 -17.76 -20.21 1.71
CA SER A 370 -17.31 -21.45 1.07
C SER A 370 -18.45 -22.29 0.50
N LEU A 371 -19.66 -22.21 1.08
CA LEU A 371 -20.88 -22.90 0.62
C LEU A 371 -20.71 -24.42 0.42
N ARG A 372 -19.74 -25.08 1.08
CA ARG A 372 -19.31 -26.47 0.81
C ARG A 372 -20.45 -27.50 0.70
N ASN A 373 -21.56 -27.30 1.43
CA ASN A 373 -22.68 -28.25 1.50
C ASN A 373 -23.97 -27.71 0.85
N GLN A 374 -23.90 -26.65 0.05
CA GLN A 374 -25.06 -25.96 -0.51
C GLN A 374 -25.07 -26.02 -2.03
N ARG A 375 -26.26 -26.08 -2.64
CA ARG A 375 -26.42 -26.06 -4.10
C ARG A 375 -26.35 -24.62 -4.65
N PHE A 376 -25.16 -24.17 -5.03
CA PHE A 376 -24.98 -22.80 -5.53
C PHE A 376 -25.66 -22.56 -6.89
N ASP A 377 -25.85 -23.60 -7.70
CA ASP A 377 -26.63 -23.57 -8.95
C ASP A 377 -28.09 -23.10 -8.75
N ARG A 378 -28.62 -23.24 -7.53
CA ARG A 378 -29.98 -22.82 -7.15
C ARG A 378 -30.03 -21.47 -6.43
N ALA A 379 -28.90 -20.80 -6.24
CA ALA A 379 -28.85 -19.53 -5.55
C ALA A 379 -29.73 -18.47 -6.24
N ASN A 380 -30.60 -17.82 -5.49
CA ASN A 380 -31.42 -16.73 -6.00
C ASN A 380 -30.61 -15.43 -5.98
N LEU A 381 -29.73 -15.19 -6.96
CA LEU A 381 -28.86 -14.02 -6.94
C LEU A 381 -29.62 -12.69 -7.20
N PRO A 382 -29.25 -11.58 -6.53
CA PRO A 382 -29.90 -10.28 -6.73
C PRO A 382 -29.73 -9.74 -8.15
N ALA A 383 -30.81 -9.21 -8.74
CA ALA A 383 -30.83 -8.79 -10.14
C ALA A 383 -29.92 -7.59 -10.48
N GLN A 384 -29.67 -6.68 -9.52
CA GLN A 384 -28.81 -5.49 -9.69
C GLN A 384 -27.33 -5.74 -9.35
N LEU A 385 -26.97 -7.00 -9.09
CA LEU A 385 -25.62 -7.38 -8.67
C LEU A 385 -24.60 -7.16 -9.81
N LYS A 386 -23.58 -6.34 -9.54
CA LYS A 386 -22.49 -6.03 -10.47
C LYS A 386 -21.20 -6.77 -10.13
N SER A 387 -20.98 -7.10 -8.86
CA SER A 387 -19.78 -7.78 -8.38
C SER A 387 -20.13 -8.96 -7.49
N LEU A 388 -19.56 -10.12 -7.80
CA LEU A 388 -19.71 -11.35 -7.01
C LEU A 388 -18.33 -11.93 -6.77
N SER A 389 -18.03 -12.19 -5.49
CA SER A 389 -16.80 -12.86 -5.08
C SER A 389 -17.10 -14.04 -4.18
N PHE A 390 -16.36 -15.13 -4.37
CA PHE A 390 -16.40 -16.30 -3.49
C PHE A 390 -15.25 -16.26 -2.49
N ALA A 391 -15.51 -16.70 -1.26
CA ALA A 391 -14.48 -16.88 -0.25
C ALA A 391 -13.56 -18.05 -0.57
N ASP A 392 -12.48 -18.17 0.20
CA ASP A 392 -11.35 -19.05 -0.10
C ASP A 392 -11.74 -20.51 -0.23
N GLY A 393 -12.71 -21.00 0.54
CA GLY A 393 -13.11 -22.40 0.55
C GLY A 393 -14.09 -22.83 -0.55
N PHE A 394 -14.55 -21.93 -1.43
CA PHE A 394 -15.53 -22.28 -2.47
C PHE A 394 -14.86 -23.05 -3.62
N ASN A 395 -15.36 -24.26 -3.92
CA ASN A 395 -14.85 -25.11 -5.00
C ASN A 395 -15.95 -25.95 -5.68
N GLN A 396 -17.19 -25.48 -5.68
CA GLN A 396 -18.27 -26.17 -6.38
C GLN A 396 -18.31 -25.80 -7.86
N SER A 397 -18.88 -26.69 -8.68
CA SER A 397 -19.19 -26.32 -10.06
C SER A 397 -20.13 -25.13 -10.08
N VAL A 398 -19.88 -24.22 -11.01
CA VAL A 398 -20.73 -23.07 -11.30
C VAL A 398 -21.45 -23.22 -12.65
N ASP A 399 -21.55 -24.46 -13.11
CA ASP A 399 -22.42 -24.84 -14.21
C ASP A 399 -23.88 -24.54 -13.85
N HIS A 400 -24.68 -24.15 -14.86
CA HIS A 400 -26.10 -23.86 -14.71
C HIS A 400 -26.49 -22.72 -13.75
N VAL A 401 -25.52 -22.00 -13.17
CA VAL A 401 -25.79 -20.80 -12.37
C VAL A 401 -26.49 -19.74 -13.23
N ASN A 402 -27.58 -19.18 -12.71
CA ASN A 402 -28.27 -18.05 -13.33
C ASN A 402 -27.58 -16.74 -12.95
N TRP A 403 -26.60 -16.33 -13.76
CA TRP A 403 -25.83 -15.13 -13.50
C TRP A 403 -26.63 -13.84 -13.75
N PRO A 404 -26.57 -12.85 -12.84
CA PRO A 404 -27.08 -11.50 -13.12
C PRO A 404 -26.19 -10.79 -14.15
N ARG A 405 -26.50 -9.52 -14.48
CA ARG A 405 -25.67 -8.66 -15.36
C ARG A 405 -24.37 -8.23 -14.66
N LEU A 406 -23.53 -9.22 -14.37
CA LEU A 406 -22.31 -9.08 -13.59
C LEU A 406 -21.20 -8.43 -14.42
N GLN A 407 -20.44 -7.54 -13.79
CA GLN A 407 -19.26 -6.88 -14.35
C GLN A 407 -17.96 -7.48 -13.79
N LYS A 408 -17.98 -7.98 -12.55
CA LYS A 408 -16.82 -8.58 -11.88
C LYS A 408 -17.16 -9.91 -11.23
N LEU A 409 -16.37 -10.93 -11.54
CA LEU A 409 -16.41 -12.27 -10.95
C LEU A 409 -15.05 -12.61 -10.36
N THR A 410 -15.03 -13.01 -9.09
CA THR A 410 -13.79 -13.39 -8.40
C THR A 410 -13.96 -14.69 -7.66
N PHE A 411 -13.12 -15.66 -7.95
CA PHE A 411 -13.06 -16.93 -7.24
C PHE A 411 -12.00 -16.89 -6.13
N GLY A 412 -12.34 -17.47 -4.97
CA GLY A 412 -11.42 -17.58 -3.84
C GLY A 412 -10.33 -18.64 -4.04
N ARG A 413 -9.45 -18.77 -3.04
CA ARG A 413 -8.26 -19.63 -3.06
C ARG A 413 -8.46 -21.03 -3.66
N SER A 414 -9.47 -21.77 -3.24
CA SER A 414 -9.62 -23.21 -3.51
C SER A 414 -10.36 -23.55 -4.81
N PHE A 415 -10.90 -22.58 -5.53
CA PHE A 415 -11.69 -22.87 -6.74
C PHE A 415 -10.81 -23.46 -7.85
N ASN A 416 -11.15 -24.67 -8.31
CA ASN A 416 -10.43 -25.39 -9.35
C ASN A 416 -11.36 -26.25 -10.21
N GLN A 417 -12.57 -25.75 -10.50
CA GLN A 417 -13.53 -26.41 -11.38
C GLN A 417 -13.36 -25.93 -12.83
N SER A 418 -13.75 -26.80 -13.78
CA SER A 418 -13.75 -26.42 -15.20
C SER A 418 -14.80 -25.35 -15.47
N LEU A 419 -14.52 -24.48 -16.43
CA LEU A 419 -15.46 -23.46 -16.92
C LEU A 419 -16.00 -23.79 -18.33
N GLU A 420 -15.73 -24.99 -18.85
CA GLU A 420 -16.10 -25.42 -20.22
C GLU A 420 -17.61 -25.32 -20.51
N HIS A 421 -18.46 -25.61 -19.53
CA HIS A 421 -19.93 -25.57 -19.68
C HIS A 421 -20.57 -24.34 -19.02
N VAL A 422 -19.75 -23.42 -18.51
CA VAL A 422 -20.22 -22.24 -17.79
C VAL A 422 -20.59 -21.14 -18.77
N LYS A 423 -21.85 -20.72 -18.72
CA LYS A 423 -22.34 -19.56 -19.48
C LYS A 423 -22.01 -18.27 -18.72
N LEU A 424 -20.80 -17.77 -18.88
CA LEU A 424 -20.37 -16.51 -18.27
C LEU A 424 -21.22 -15.33 -18.79
N PRO A 425 -21.58 -14.35 -17.95
CA PRO A 425 -22.38 -13.20 -18.37
C PRO A 425 -21.61 -12.33 -19.37
N THR A 426 -22.28 -11.88 -20.44
CA THR A 426 -21.64 -11.08 -21.50
C THR A 426 -21.21 -9.68 -21.05
N SER A 427 -21.78 -9.18 -19.95
CA SER A 427 -21.40 -7.91 -19.31
C SER A 427 -20.11 -8.00 -18.49
N LEU A 428 -19.53 -9.19 -18.33
CA LEU A 428 -18.36 -9.41 -17.48
C LEU A 428 -17.12 -8.73 -18.08
N GLN A 429 -16.47 -7.91 -17.28
CA GLN A 429 -15.27 -7.16 -17.65
C GLN A 429 -14.04 -7.64 -16.87
N LEU A 430 -14.23 -8.14 -15.64
CA LEU A 430 -13.16 -8.60 -14.76
C LEU A 430 -13.40 -10.04 -14.33
N LEU A 431 -12.43 -10.91 -14.61
CA LEU A 431 -12.42 -12.30 -14.16
C LEU A 431 -11.12 -12.60 -13.42
N SER A 432 -11.25 -13.08 -12.18
CA SER A 432 -10.10 -13.36 -11.31
C SER A 432 -10.25 -14.70 -10.61
N PHE A 433 -9.14 -15.44 -10.54
CA PHE A 433 -9.05 -16.75 -9.89
C PHE A 433 -8.11 -16.73 -8.70
N GLY A 434 -8.48 -17.51 -7.67
CA GLY A 434 -7.64 -17.79 -6.52
C GLY A 434 -6.55 -18.83 -6.81
N HIS A 435 -5.80 -19.17 -5.76
CA HIS A 435 -4.51 -19.85 -5.86
C HIS A 435 -4.55 -21.19 -6.59
N GLU A 436 -5.56 -22.03 -6.33
CA GLU A 436 -5.59 -23.43 -6.76
C GLU A 436 -6.08 -23.63 -8.19
N PHE A 437 -6.60 -22.58 -8.84
CA PHE A 437 -7.17 -22.71 -10.17
C PHE A 437 -6.10 -23.12 -11.20
N ASN A 438 -6.28 -24.27 -11.83
CA ASN A 438 -5.34 -24.80 -12.84
C ASN A 438 -6.07 -25.63 -13.92
N LYS A 439 -7.24 -25.17 -14.36
CA LYS A 439 -7.99 -25.79 -15.48
C LYS A 439 -7.71 -25.07 -16.79
N SER A 440 -7.76 -25.84 -17.88
CA SER A 440 -7.52 -25.34 -19.23
C SER A 440 -8.59 -24.34 -19.66
N PHE A 441 -8.19 -23.37 -20.49
CA PHE A 441 -9.09 -22.42 -21.15
C PHE A 441 -9.50 -22.84 -22.56
N HIS A 442 -9.01 -23.98 -23.03
CA HIS A 442 -9.34 -24.50 -24.35
C HIS A 442 -10.86 -24.67 -24.51
N GLY A 443 -11.43 -24.09 -25.57
CA GLY A 443 -12.87 -24.18 -25.87
C GLY A 443 -13.78 -23.27 -25.03
N ILE A 444 -13.22 -22.46 -24.12
CA ILE A 444 -14.01 -21.54 -23.30
C ILE A 444 -14.32 -20.26 -24.07
N LYS A 445 -15.61 -19.92 -24.15
CA LYS A 445 -16.06 -18.63 -24.72
C LYS A 445 -16.02 -17.55 -23.64
N LEU A 446 -14.91 -16.81 -23.59
CA LEU A 446 -14.79 -15.66 -22.71
C LEU A 446 -15.54 -14.44 -23.29
N PRO A 447 -16.19 -13.62 -22.43
CA PRO A 447 -16.69 -12.32 -22.83
C PRO A 447 -15.55 -11.33 -23.08
N ASN A 448 -15.86 -10.10 -23.52
CA ASN A 448 -14.88 -9.05 -23.76
C ASN A 448 -14.32 -8.51 -22.43
N LEU A 449 -13.40 -9.26 -21.84
CA LEU A 449 -12.73 -8.92 -20.59
C LEU A 449 -11.76 -7.77 -20.78
N GLN A 450 -11.73 -6.87 -19.79
CA GLN A 450 -10.70 -5.84 -19.63
C GLN A 450 -9.53 -6.37 -18.77
N SER A 451 -9.81 -7.27 -17.81
CA SER A 451 -8.79 -7.84 -16.92
C SER A 451 -9.02 -9.32 -16.67
N LEU A 452 -7.94 -10.09 -16.77
CA LEU A 452 -7.88 -11.52 -16.48
C LEU A 452 -6.71 -11.78 -15.52
N THR A 453 -7.03 -12.34 -14.35
CA THR A 453 -6.05 -12.63 -13.30
C THR A 453 -6.10 -14.10 -12.92
N PHE A 454 -4.95 -14.76 -13.04
CA PHE A 454 -4.74 -16.12 -12.58
C PHE A 454 -4.07 -16.16 -11.21
N GLY A 455 -4.48 -17.13 -10.40
CA GLY A 455 -3.86 -17.39 -9.10
C GLY A 455 -2.57 -18.21 -9.19
N ALA A 456 -1.99 -18.46 -8.01
CA ALA A 456 -0.64 -18.99 -7.83
C ALA A 456 -0.31 -20.25 -8.65
N HIS A 457 -1.19 -21.24 -8.72
CA HIS A 457 -0.91 -22.56 -9.32
C HIS A 457 -1.29 -22.69 -10.79
N PHE A 458 -1.86 -21.65 -11.41
CA PHE A 458 -2.24 -21.73 -12.82
C PHE A 458 -1.00 -21.92 -13.70
N ASN A 459 -0.97 -23.01 -14.48
CA ASN A 459 0.14 -23.34 -15.36
C ASN A 459 -0.32 -24.07 -16.64
N GLN A 460 -1.47 -23.67 -17.20
CA GLN A 460 -2.01 -24.20 -18.45
C GLN A 460 -1.65 -23.31 -19.64
N LEU A 461 -1.61 -23.92 -20.83
CA LEU A 461 -1.42 -23.19 -22.09
C LEU A 461 -2.63 -22.27 -22.39
N LEU A 462 -2.35 -21.10 -22.97
CA LEU A 462 -3.36 -20.16 -23.46
C LEU A 462 -3.46 -20.13 -25.00
N GLU A 463 -2.93 -21.15 -25.68
CA GLU A 463 -3.02 -21.26 -27.14
C GLU A 463 -4.50 -21.31 -27.58
N GLY A 464 -4.86 -20.45 -28.53
CA GLY A 464 -6.23 -20.34 -29.05
C GLY A 464 -7.23 -19.61 -28.15
N VAL A 465 -6.80 -19.02 -27.03
CA VAL A 465 -7.68 -18.22 -26.17
C VAL A 465 -7.83 -16.80 -26.74
N PHE A 466 -9.06 -16.42 -27.06
CA PHE A 466 -9.36 -15.12 -27.69
C PHE A 466 -9.62 -14.03 -26.64
N LEU A 467 -8.81 -12.98 -26.62
CA LEU A 467 -8.81 -11.90 -25.61
C LEU A 467 -8.70 -10.50 -26.24
N PRO A 468 -9.64 -10.06 -27.09
CA PRO A 468 -9.44 -8.92 -28.00
C PRO A 468 -9.36 -7.54 -27.33
N SER A 469 -9.92 -7.37 -26.13
CA SER A 469 -10.03 -6.07 -25.45
C SER A 469 -9.28 -6.01 -24.12
N LEU A 470 -8.40 -6.98 -23.87
CA LEU A 470 -7.72 -7.12 -22.59
C LEU A 470 -6.73 -5.98 -22.39
N GLN A 471 -6.80 -5.35 -21.22
CA GLN A 471 -5.89 -4.28 -20.79
C GLN A 471 -4.89 -4.78 -19.76
N SER A 472 -5.26 -5.80 -18.97
CA SER A 472 -4.40 -6.38 -17.94
C SER A 472 -4.46 -7.91 -17.94
N LEU A 473 -3.29 -8.54 -18.03
CA LEU A 473 -3.10 -9.98 -17.90
C LEU A 473 -2.12 -10.25 -16.75
N THR A 474 -2.55 -11.03 -15.77
CA THR A 474 -1.75 -11.37 -14.60
C THR A 474 -1.69 -12.88 -14.40
N PHE A 475 -0.48 -13.39 -14.29
CA PHE A 475 -0.19 -14.78 -13.95
C PHE A 475 0.29 -14.92 -12.51
N GLY A 476 -0.11 -16.02 -11.87
CA GLY A 476 0.38 -16.38 -10.54
C GLY A 476 1.76 -17.02 -10.54
N ALA A 477 2.24 -17.35 -9.33
CA ALA A 477 3.60 -17.76 -9.04
C ALA A 477 4.16 -18.91 -9.91
N CYS A 478 3.35 -19.92 -10.24
CA CYS A 478 3.79 -21.15 -10.89
C CYS A 478 3.69 -21.13 -12.42
N PHE A 479 3.12 -20.08 -13.02
CA PHE A 479 2.97 -20.02 -14.47
C PHE A 479 4.35 -20.01 -15.15
N ASN A 480 4.60 -20.99 -16.01
CA ASN A 480 5.84 -21.13 -16.75
C ASN A 480 5.62 -21.76 -18.14
N GLN A 481 4.48 -21.47 -18.77
CA GLN A 481 4.18 -21.88 -20.14
C GLN A 481 4.61 -20.83 -21.15
N SER A 482 4.97 -21.26 -22.36
CA SER A 482 5.33 -20.35 -23.46
C SER A 482 4.11 -19.57 -23.94
N LEU A 483 4.31 -18.28 -24.25
CA LEU A 483 3.32 -17.42 -24.90
C LEU A 483 3.58 -17.20 -26.39
N GLU A 484 4.52 -17.92 -27.01
CA GLU A 484 4.87 -17.74 -28.44
C GLU A 484 3.68 -17.89 -29.40
N ARG A 485 2.69 -18.71 -29.03
CA ARG A 485 1.47 -18.97 -29.81
C ARG A 485 0.24 -18.23 -29.28
N VAL A 486 0.45 -17.23 -28.44
CA VAL A 486 -0.63 -16.44 -27.83
C VAL A 486 -0.61 -15.05 -28.46
N GLU A 487 -1.72 -14.66 -29.06
CA GLU A 487 -1.90 -13.32 -29.60
C GLU A 487 -2.22 -12.35 -28.45
N LEU A 488 -1.20 -11.61 -28.00
CA LEU A 488 -1.39 -10.54 -27.03
C LEU A 488 -2.12 -9.36 -27.70
N PRO A 489 -3.23 -8.86 -27.15
CA PRO A 489 -4.00 -7.79 -27.76
C PRO A 489 -3.25 -6.45 -27.69
N SER A 490 -3.44 -5.60 -28.70
CA SER A 490 -2.83 -4.27 -28.75
C SER A 490 -3.31 -3.33 -27.65
N SER A 491 -4.46 -3.63 -27.03
CA SER A 491 -5.00 -2.89 -25.88
C SER A 491 -4.28 -3.19 -24.56
N LEU A 492 -3.38 -4.17 -24.51
CA LEU A 492 -2.73 -4.62 -23.28
C LEU A 492 -1.76 -3.55 -22.77
N GLN A 493 -2.02 -3.08 -21.54
CA GLN A 493 -1.23 -2.07 -20.84
C GLN A 493 -0.37 -2.68 -19.72
N SER A 494 -0.79 -3.81 -19.17
CA SER A 494 -0.10 -4.47 -18.06
C SER A 494 0.03 -5.98 -18.28
N LEU A 495 1.25 -6.48 -18.19
CA LEU A 495 1.58 -7.91 -18.27
C LEU A 495 2.43 -8.30 -17.06
N ILE A 496 1.87 -9.14 -16.21
CA ILE A 496 2.49 -9.52 -14.94
C ILE A 496 2.69 -11.03 -14.90
N PHE A 497 3.94 -11.45 -14.73
CA PHE A 497 4.32 -12.83 -14.49
C PHE A 497 4.62 -13.09 -13.02
N GLY A 498 4.34 -14.31 -12.58
CA GLY A 498 4.68 -14.78 -11.24
C GLY A 498 6.14 -15.24 -11.11
N LEU A 499 6.48 -15.65 -9.89
CA LEU A 499 7.85 -15.97 -9.44
C LEU A 499 8.62 -16.94 -10.35
N HIS A 500 7.97 -18.00 -10.84
CA HIS A 500 8.63 -19.11 -11.54
C HIS A 500 8.71 -18.95 -13.07
N PHE A 501 8.19 -17.85 -13.63
CA PHE A 501 8.27 -17.64 -15.06
C PHE A 501 9.72 -17.47 -15.52
N ASP A 502 10.17 -18.34 -16.42
CA ASP A 502 11.52 -18.37 -17.00
C ASP A 502 11.51 -18.80 -18.48
N GLN A 503 10.39 -18.57 -19.18
CA GLN A 503 10.29 -18.83 -20.62
C GLN A 503 10.89 -17.68 -21.42
N SER A 504 11.42 -18.00 -22.61
CA SER A 504 11.97 -17.00 -23.53
C SER A 504 10.88 -16.02 -24.00
N LEU A 505 11.19 -14.72 -23.95
CA LEU A 505 10.36 -13.65 -24.51
C LEU A 505 10.89 -13.12 -25.86
N GLU A 506 11.90 -13.76 -26.45
CA GLU A 506 12.57 -13.27 -27.67
C GLU A 506 11.65 -13.19 -28.89
N ARG A 507 10.75 -14.17 -29.02
CA ARG A 507 9.83 -14.32 -30.16
C ARG A 507 8.43 -13.79 -29.86
N ILE A 508 8.24 -13.17 -28.70
CA ILE A 508 6.94 -12.64 -28.28
C ILE A 508 6.90 -11.16 -28.63
N ASN A 509 5.89 -10.78 -29.42
CA ASN A 509 5.64 -9.39 -29.74
C ASN A 509 4.89 -8.74 -28.57
N LEU A 510 5.64 -8.10 -27.67
CA LEU A 510 5.04 -7.26 -26.62
C LEU A 510 4.36 -6.05 -27.28
N PRO A 511 3.11 -5.73 -26.91
CA PRO A 511 2.37 -4.65 -27.54
C PRO A 511 2.97 -3.27 -27.22
N ASP A 512 2.98 -2.37 -28.19
CA ASP A 512 3.58 -1.02 -28.06
C ASP A 512 2.94 -0.18 -26.95
N GLY A 513 1.66 -0.43 -26.64
CA GLY A 513 0.90 0.23 -25.57
C GLY A 513 1.20 -0.29 -24.16
N LEU A 514 2.09 -1.28 -24.00
CA LEU A 514 2.43 -1.88 -22.71
C LEU A 514 3.20 -0.87 -21.84
N GLN A 515 2.66 -0.59 -20.66
CA GLN A 515 3.21 0.36 -19.68
C GLN A 515 3.90 -0.35 -18.52
N ASP A 516 3.38 -1.50 -18.11
CA ASP A 516 3.87 -2.27 -16.97
C ASP A 516 4.25 -3.70 -17.38
N LEU A 517 5.52 -4.07 -17.13
CA LEU A 517 6.02 -5.43 -17.30
C LEU A 517 6.65 -5.92 -15.99
N VAL A 518 6.11 -7.00 -15.44
CA VAL A 518 6.67 -7.66 -14.26
C VAL A 518 7.11 -9.06 -14.65
N LEU A 519 8.40 -9.32 -14.53
CA LEU A 519 9.05 -10.60 -14.72
C LEU A 519 9.36 -11.20 -13.34
N GLY A 520 9.13 -12.50 -13.21
CA GLY A 520 9.35 -13.25 -11.99
C GLY A 520 10.80 -13.24 -11.51
N SER A 521 11.02 -13.66 -10.26
CA SER A 521 12.37 -13.81 -9.67
C SER A 521 13.21 -14.92 -10.31
N MET A 522 12.59 -15.82 -11.07
CA MET A 522 13.31 -16.87 -11.80
C MET A 522 13.76 -16.43 -13.19
N PHE A 523 13.16 -15.38 -13.77
CA PHE A 523 13.48 -14.92 -15.11
C PHE A 523 14.93 -14.40 -15.19
N ARG A 524 15.81 -15.13 -15.88
CA ARG A 524 17.27 -14.94 -15.75
C ARG A 524 17.87 -13.81 -16.59
N SER A 525 17.34 -13.52 -17.77
CA SER A 525 17.99 -12.61 -18.73
C SER A 525 17.01 -11.81 -19.58
N LEU A 526 17.17 -10.49 -19.51
CA LEU A 526 16.48 -9.51 -20.36
C LEU A 526 17.20 -9.22 -21.68
N ALA A 527 18.43 -9.70 -21.89
CA ALA A 527 19.32 -9.22 -22.95
C ALA A 527 18.74 -9.32 -24.37
N SER A 528 17.88 -10.31 -24.61
CA SER A 528 17.27 -10.59 -25.91
C SER A 528 15.79 -10.19 -26.00
N VAL A 529 15.24 -9.58 -24.95
CA VAL A 529 13.85 -9.14 -24.89
C VAL A 529 13.69 -7.76 -25.51
N ARG A 530 12.79 -7.63 -26.48
CA ARG A 530 12.44 -6.34 -27.09
C ARG A 530 11.43 -5.61 -26.20
N LEU A 531 11.93 -4.72 -25.35
CA LEU A 531 11.10 -3.91 -24.48
C LEU A 531 10.36 -2.81 -25.29
N PRO A 532 9.03 -2.63 -25.11
CA PRO A 532 8.27 -1.56 -25.75
C PRO A 532 8.79 -0.18 -25.39
N ALA A 533 8.81 0.73 -26.36
CA ALA A 533 9.32 2.09 -26.18
C ALA A 533 8.51 2.94 -25.19
N GLY A 534 7.22 2.60 -24.97
CA GLY A 534 6.32 3.27 -24.03
C GLY A 534 6.34 2.72 -22.60
N LEU A 535 7.18 1.72 -22.31
CA LEU A 535 7.21 1.06 -21.00
C LEU A 535 7.61 2.05 -19.90
N GLN A 536 6.81 2.10 -18.84
CA GLN A 536 6.98 3.02 -17.70
C GLN A 536 7.48 2.30 -16.45
N SER A 537 7.14 1.02 -16.29
CA SER A 537 7.52 0.19 -15.16
C SER A 537 8.07 -1.15 -15.62
N LEU A 538 9.26 -1.50 -15.11
CA LEU A 538 9.89 -2.79 -15.32
C LEU A 538 10.31 -3.39 -13.98
N SER A 539 9.79 -4.57 -13.67
CA SER A 539 10.29 -5.41 -12.58
C SER A 539 10.94 -6.66 -13.16
N ALA A 540 12.21 -6.86 -12.89
CA ALA A 540 12.97 -8.03 -13.32
C ALA A 540 13.88 -8.48 -12.18
N GLU A 541 13.27 -8.99 -11.10
CA GLU A 541 13.98 -9.36 -9.86
C GLU A 541 14.92 -10.55 -10.03
N GLY A 542 14.70 -11.40 -11.03
CA GLY A 542 15.56 -12.54 -11.34
C GLY A 542 16.73 -12.23 -12.27
N ASN A 543 16.69 -11.06 -12.92
CA ASN A 543 17.60 -10.72 -14.00
C ASN A 543 19.00 -10.43 -13.44
N GLN A 544 19.99 -11.20 -13.91
CA GLN A 544 21.33 -11.20 -13.31
C GLN A 544 22.28 -10.14 -13.90
N SER A 545 21.97 -9.63 -15.09
CA SER A 545 22.76 -8.61 -15.79
C SER A 545 21.88 -7.72 -16.65
N LEU A 546 22.20 -6.43 -16.72
CA LEU A 546 21.59 -5.48 -17.68
C LEU A 546 22.50 -5.25 -18.90
N GLU A 547 23.58 -6.01 -19.05
CA GLU A 547 24.44 -5.93 -20.22
C GLU A 547 23.66 -6.31 -21.48
N GLY A 548 23.72 -5.45 -22.52
CA GLY A 548 22.97 -5.62 -23.76
C GLY A 548 21.46 -5.30 -23.65
N VAL A 549 20.95 -4.92 -22.47
CA VAL A 549 19.53 -4.57 -22.30
C VAL A 549 19.29 -3.11 -22.68
N ASN A 550 18.47 -2.89 -23.70
CA ASN A 550 18.03 -1.55 -24.10
C ASN A 550 16.82 -1.14 -23.26
N LEU A 551 17.07 -0.44 -22.15
CA LEU A 551 16.00 0.12 -21.33
C LEU A 551 15.36 1.34 -22.03
N PRO A 552 14.02 1.39 -22.15
CA PRO A 552 13.34 2.51 -22.79
C PRO A 552 13.52 3.80 -21.99
N SER A 553 13.64 4.93 -22.68
CA SER A 553 13.84 6.25 -22.06
C SER A 553 12.65 6.73 -21.24
N THR A 554 11.46 6.18 -21.48
CA THR A 554 10.22 6.45 -20.74
C THR A 554 10.15 5.76 -19.39
N LEU A 555 11.09 4.86 -19.08
CA LEU A 555 11.07 4.05 -17.87
C LEU A 555 11.24 4.93 -16.63
N GLN A 556 10.26 4.89 -15.73
CA GLN A 556 10.22 5.67 -14.50
C GLN A 556 10.44 4.80 -13.26
N ASN A 557 10.03 3.53 -13.31
CA ASN A 557 10.14 2.60 -12.19
C ASN A 557 10.93 1.38 -12.63
N LEU A 558 12.01 1.09 -11.91
CA LEU A 558 12.85 -0.08 -12.15
C LEU A 558 13.05 -0.86 -10.86
N LYS A 559 12.58 -2.12 -10.86
CA LYS A 559 12.81 -3.06 -9.78
C LYS A 559 13.72 -4.19 -10.28
N LEU A 560 14.85 -4.37 -9.63
CA LEU A 560 15.84 -5.40 -9.93
C LEU A 560 16.14 -6.22 -8.68
N GLY A 561 16.70 -7.41 -8.86
CA GLY A 561 17.11 -8.28 -7.78
C GLY A 561 18.19 -9.26 -8.23
N GLY A 562 18.85 -9.92 -7.28
CA GLY A 562 19.80 -11.00 -7.59
C GLY A 562 21.06 -10.59 -8.36
N PHE A 563 21.34 -9.29 -8.45
CA PHE A 563 22.51 -8.75 -9.15
C PHE A 563 23.82 -9.21 -8.49
N ARG A 564 24.67 -9.89 -9.27
CA ARG A 564 26.03 -10.28 -8.85
C ARG A 564 27.12 -9.37 -9.42
N HIS A 565 26.77 -8.51 -10.37
CA HIS A 565 27.70 -7.62 -11.08
C HIS A 565 27.52 -6.16 -10.68
N SER A 566 28.58 -5.37 -10.84
CA SER A 566 28.58 -3.93 -10.57
C SER A 566 27.63 -3.19 -11.52
N PHE A 567 26.97 -2.14 -11.03
CA PHE A 567 26.22 -1.20 -11.86
C PHE A 567 27.12 -0.18 -12.58
N GLU A 568 28.43 -0.43 -12.68
CA GLU A 568 29.38 0.43 -13.37
C GLU A 568 29.14 0.44 -14.87
N GLY A 569 29.12 1.63 -15.49
CA GLY A 569 28.94 1.80 -16.93
C GLY A 569 27.49 1.70 -17.44
N LEU A 570 26.52 1.28 -16.62
CA LEU A 570 25.11 1.23 -17.00
C LEU A 570 24.49 2.63 -17.08
N LYS A 571 23.95 2.98 -18.25
CA LYS A 571 23.14 4.18 -18.45
C LYS A 571 21.69 3.83 -18.13
N LEU A 572 21.24 4.13 -16.91
CA LEU A 572 19.83 4.06 -16.56
C LEU A 572 19.11 5.35 -17.02
N PRO A 573 17.83 5.24 -17.43
CA PRO A 573 17.00 6.40 -17.76
C PRO A 573 16.65 7.23 -16.50
N GLY A 574 15.90 8.33 -16.67
CA GLY A 574 15.46 9.22 -15.58
C GLY A 574 14.46 8.57 -14.63
N LEU A 575 14.94 7.66 -13.78
CA LEU A 575 14.12 6.89 -12.85
C LEU A 575 13.55 7.78 -11.73
N ARG A 576 12.25 7.62 -11.47
CA ARG A 576 11.55 8.19 -10.31
C ARG A 576 11.62 7.25 -9.11
N SER A 577 11.67 5.95 -9.36
CA SER A 577 11.77 4.91 -8.34
C SER A 577 12.76 3.84 -8.77
N PHE A 578 13.65 3.46 -7.85
CA PHE A 578 14.60 2.37 -8.04
C PHE A 578 14.57 1.48 -6.80
N GLN A 579 14.29 0.20 -7.01
CA GLN A 579 14.33 -0.81 -5.96
C GLN A 579 15.28 -1.93 -6.40
N CYS A 580 16.29 -2.20 -5.59
CA CYS A 580 17.23 -3.30 -5.85
C CYS A 580 17.29 -4.23 -4.63
N ARG A 581 16.92 -5.50 -4.83
CA ARG A 581 16.93 -6.54 -3.79
C ARG A 581 18.17 -7.44 -4.00
N GLY A 582 19.27 -7.15 -3.30
CA GLY A 582 20.48 -7.98 -3.50
C GLY A 582 21.83 -7.46 -2.99
N VAL A 583 21.89 -6.54 -2.02
CA VAL A 583 23.18 -6.23 -1.34
C VAL A 583 23.10 -6.67 0.11
N LEU A 584 23.20 -7.98 0.28
CA LEU A 584 23.72 -8.62 1.49
C LEU A 584 24.60 -9.78 1.00
N ALA A 585 25.67 -9.44 0.28
CA ALA A 585 26.87 -10.23 0.42
C ALA A 585 27.54 -9.72 1.69
N CYS A 586 27.35 -10.45 2.79
CA CYS A 586 28.28 -10.42 3.90
C CYS A 586 29.70 -10.64 3.34
N CYS A 587 30.56 -9.65 3.51
CA CYS A 587 31.87 -9.73 4.17
C CYS A 587 32.62 -8.41 3.94
#